data_AF-A0A9X5UCR2-F1
#
_entry.id   AF-A0A9X5UCR2-F1
#
_cell.length_a   1.000
_cell.length_b   1.000
_cell.length_c   1.000
_cell.angle_alpha   90.00
_cell.angle_beta   90.00
_cell.angle_gamma   90.00
#
_symmetry.space_group_name_H-M   'P 1'
#
loop_
_entity.id
_entity.type
_entity.pdbx_description
1 polymer ?
#
loop_
_entity_poly.entity_id
_entity_poly.type
_entity_poly.pdbx_seq_one_letter_code
_entity_poly.pdbx_strand_id
1 'polypeptide(L)'
;MTRTVSDGLAKPEPRSLRRKTGRRPGGQDGHDGSTLKLVDDGARTVVHEPAVCGGCGDPLLGAPVTQVERRQVVDLPPLAPQVVEHRLVERECACCGTRTRAVAPVGVASRSSTGRGSRRWFSNSTAASS
;
A
#
# COMPACT_ATOMS: atom_id res chain seq x y z
N MET A 1 31.63 51.20 -9.88
CA MET A 1 32.17 49.83 -9.99
C MET A 1 31.00 48.86 -10.03
N THR A 2 31.15 47.80 -10.81
CA THR A 2 30.17 46.88 -11.40
C THR A 2 29.48 45.89 -10.45
N ARG A 3 28.26 45.49 -10.88
CA ARG A 3 27.55 44.17 -10.70
C ARG A 3 27.11 43.83 -9.26
N THR A 4 25.95 43.23 -9.03
CA THR A 4 25.46 42.01 -9.68
C THR A 4 23.93 41.90 -9.64
N VAL A 5 23.39 41.31 -10.72
CA VAL A 5 22.01 40.91 -10.98
C VAL A 5 21.59 39.77 -10.06
N SER A 6 20.38 39.80 -9.53
CA SER A 6 19.71 38.62 -8.98
C SER A 6 18.47 38.33 -9.83
N ASP A 7 18.65 37.43 -10.80
CA ASP A 7 17.57 36.89 -11.62
C ASP A 7 16.63 36.07 -10.72
N GLY A 8 15.52 36.68 -10.34
CA GLY A 8 14.39 35.95 -9.76
C GLY A 8 13.81 35.03 -10.84
N LEU A 9 14.14 33.75 -10.79
CA LEU A 9 13.51 32.74 -11.63
C LEU A 9 12.02 32.67 -11.28
N ALA A 10 11.20 33.44 -11.99
CA ALA A 10 9.76 33.34 -11.96
C ALA A 10 9.38 31.94 -12.44
N LYS A 11 9.15 31.02 -11.49
CA LYS A 11 8.63 29.68 -11.79
C LYS A 11 7.22 29.86 -12.34
N PRO A 12 6.94 29.47 -13.60
CA PRO A 12 5.59 29.59 -14.14
C PRO A 12 4.64 28.74 -13.31
N GLU A 13 3.40 29.21 -13.17
CA GLU A 13 2.36 28.48 -12.44
C GLU A 13 2.27 27.03 -12.94
N PRO A 14 2.21 26.03 -12.04
CA PRO A 14 2.18 24.64 -12.43
C PRO A 14 0.92 24.36 -13.27
N ARG A 15 1.12 24.25 -14.58
CA ARG A 15 0.07 23.86 -15.51
C ARG A 15 -0.03 22.34 -15.53
N SER A 16 -1.20 21.83 -15.15
CA SER A 16 -1.52 20.41 -15.28
C SER A 16 -1.39 19.97 -16.74
N LEU A 17 -0.44 19.07 -17.03
CA LEU A 17 -0.32 18.37 -18.32
C LEU A 17 -1.40 17.29 -18.51
N ARG A 18 -2.21 17.01 -17.47
CA ARG A 18 -3.27 16.01 -17.53
C ARG A 18 -4.39 16.49 -18.47
N ARG A 19 -4.74 15.64 -19.44
CA ARG A 19 -5.92 15.84 -20.29
C ARG A 19 -7.16 15.88 -19.39
N LYS A 20 -7.97 16.94 -19.47
CA LYS A 20 -9.24 17.04 -18.75
C LYS A 20 -10.13 15.87 -19.20
N THR A 21 -10.41 14.95 -18.28
CA THR A 21 -11.23 13.76 -18.55
C THR A 21 -12.72 14.01 -18.35
N GLY A 22 -13.13 15.24 -17.98
CA GLY A 22 -14.51 15.59 -17.64
C GLY A 22 -15.03 14.94 -16.34
N ARG A 23 -14.24 14.06 -15.71
CA ARG A 23 -14.60 13.41 -14.45
C ARG A 23 -14.52 14.42 -13.32
N ARG A 24 -15.55 14.43 -12.46
CA ARG A 24 -15.57 15.24 -11.26
C ARG A 24 -14.40 14.81 -10.35
N PRO A 25 -13.70 15.76 -9.70
CA PRO A 25 -12.78 15.42 -8.62
C PRO A 25 -13.58 14.71 -7.51
N GLY A 26 -13.25 13.46 -7.19
CA GLY A 26 -13.98 12.66 -6.21
C GLY A 26 -13.91 11.16 -6.49
N GLY A 27 -14.56 10.38 -5.61
CA GLY A 27 -14.74 8.95 -5.80
C GLY A 27 -15.46 8.63 -7.11
N GLN A 28 -15.25 7.42 -7.64
CA GLN A 28 -15.92 6.97 -8.85
C GLN A 28 -17.45 6.99 -8.65
N ASP A 29 -18.20 7.50 -9.64
CA ASP A 29 -19.66 7.53 -9.60
C ASP A 29 -20.23 6.11 -9.40
N GLY A 30 -21.08 5.92 -8.38
CA GLY A 30 -21.69 4.63 -8.04
C GLY A 30 -21.07 3.88 -6.86
N HIS A 31 -20.01 4.42 -6.23
CA HIS A 31 -19.53 3.92 -4.95
C HIS A 31 -20.13 4.74 -3.81
N ASP A 32 -21.06 4.15 -3.06
CA ASP A 32 -21.42 4.68 -1.75
C ASP A 32 -20.18 4.71 -0.88
N GLY A 33 -19.77 5.91 -0.47
CA GLY A 33 -18.71 6.05 0.52
C GLY A 33 -19.15 5.38 1.81
N SER A 34 -18.55 4.26 2.16
CA SER A 34 -18.75 3.66 3.48
C SER A 34 -17.88 4.41 4.48
N THR A 35 -18.46 5.37 5.19
CA THR A 35 -17.82 5.89 6.40
C THR A 35 -17.60 4.72 7.35
N LEU A 36 -16.35 4.52 7.80
CA LEU A 36 -16.03 3.49 8.79
C LEU A 36 -16.86 3.74 10.04
N LYS A 37 -17.70 2.78 10.41
CA LYS A 37 -18.50 2.84 11.62
C LYS A 37 -17.61 2.60 12.83
N LEU A 38 -17.91 3.31 13.93
CA LEU A 38 -17.30 3.00 15.21
C LEU A 38 -17.68 1.56 15.61
N VAL A 39 -16.70 0.81 16.10
CA VAL A 39 -16.85 -0.57 16.57
C VAL A 39 -16.91 -0.57 18.10
N ASP A 40 -18.00 -1.04 18.68
CA ASP A 40 -18.12 -1.07 20.15
C ASP A 40 -17.37 -2.26 20.78
N ASP A 41 -17.46 -3.45 20.16
CA ASP A 41 -16.92 -4.69 20.73
C ASP A 41 -15.58 -5.11 20.12
N GLY A 42 -14.65 -5.59 20.95
CA GLY A 42 -13.37 -6.18 20.53
C GLY A 42 -12.23 -5.18 20.25
N ALA A 43 -12.51 -3.88 20.29
CA ALA A 43 -11.47 -2.85 20.26
C ALA A 43 -10.82 -2.70 21.64
N ARG A 44 -9.49 -2.53 21.68
CA ARG A 44 -8.79 -2.09 22.89
C ARG A 44 -9.14 -0.62 23.16
N THR A 45 -9.71 -0.34 24.31
CA THR A 45 -10.00 1.04 24.76
C THR A 45 -8.83 1.59 25.58
N VAL A 46 -8.38 2.79 25.25
CA VAL A 46 -7.43 3.58 26.05
C VAL A 46 -8.09 4.90 26.38
N VAL A 47 -8.23 5.20 27.67
CA VAL A 47 -8.81 6.46 28.16
C VAL A 47 -7.66 7.41 28.46
N HIS A 48 -7.75 8.64 27.94
CA HIS A 48 -6.80 9.71 28.21
C HIS A 48 -7.47 10.76 29.09
N GLU A 49 -7.01 10.90 30.33
CA GLU A 49 -7.54 11.87 31.29
C GLU A 49 -6.58 13.07 31.44
N PRO A 50 -7.11 14.30 31.57
CA PRO A 50 -6.28 15.46 31.90
C PRO A 50 -5.80 15.36 33.35
N ALA A 51 -4.48 15.47 33.56
CA ALA A 51 -3.91 15.45 34.91
C ALA A 51 -4.24 16.73 35.71
N VAL A 52 -4.33 17.87 35.02
CA VAL A 52 -4.50 19.19 35.62
C VAL A 52 -5.48 20.04 34.83
N CYS A 53 -6.06 21.04 35.48
CA CYS A 53 -6.94 22.02 34.88
C CYS A 53 -6.18 22.89 33.87
N GLY A 54 -6.69 23.00 32.65
CA GLY A 54 -6.10 23.87 31.61
C GLY A 54 -6.21 25.37 31.91
N GLY A 55 -7.03 25.78 32.88
CA GLY A 55 -7.19 27.17 33.32
C GLY A 55 -6.33 27.56 34.52
N CYS A 56 -6.43 26.81 35.62
CA CYS A 56 -5.73 27.13 36.88
C CYS A 56 -4.56 26.20 37.22
N GLY A 57 -4.43 25.05 36.56
CA GLY A 57 -3.38 24.06 36.85
C GLY A 57 -3.64 23.13 38.04
N ASP A 58 -4.78 23.27 38.74
CA ASP A 58 -5.11 22.37 39.85
C ASP A 58 -5.30 20.91 39.37
N PRO A 59 -4.96 19.91 40.21
CA PRO A 59 -5.15 18.50 39.87
C PRO A 59 -6.62 18.17 39.57
N LEU A 60 -6.86 17.39 38.52
CA LEU A 60 -8.21 16.94 38.13
C LEU A 60 -8.48 15.46 38.45
N LEU A 61 -7.55 14.78 39.13
CA LEU A 61 -7.73 13.39 39.50
C LEU A 61 -8.97 13.22 40.39
N GLY A 62 -9.95 12.46 39.92
CA GLY A 62 -11.22 12.21 40.63
C GLY A 62 -12.28 13.30 40.47
N ALA A 63 -12.03 14.36 39.68
CA ALA A 63 -13.06 15.30 39.29
C ALA A 63 -14.15 14.62 38.41
N PRO A 64 -15.40 15.13 38.40
CA PRO A 64 -16.47 14.51 37.61
C PRO A 64 -16.22 14.63 36.10
N VAL A 65 -16.47 13.54 35.37
CA VAL A 65 -16.43 13.53 33.90
C VAL A 65 -17.70 14.20 33.36
N THR A 66 -17.54 15.23 32.54
CA THR A 66 -18.67 15.97 31.94
C THR A 66 -18.97 15.54 30.50
N GLN A 67 -17.99 15.04 29.75
CA GLN A 67 -18.14 14.57 28.37
C GLN A 67 -17.03 13.57 28.01
N VAL A 68 -17.34 12.63 27.12
CA VAL A 68 -16.36 11.73 26.49
C VAL A 68 -16.53 11.81 24.97
N GLU A 69 -15.44 12.11 24.26
CA GLU A 69 -15.38 11.99 22.79
C GLU A 69 -14.68 10.68 22.42
N ARG A 70 -15.23 9.95 21.45
CA ARG A 70 -14.65 8.70 20.96
C ARG A 70 -13.90 8.92 19.65
N ARG A 71 -12.66 8.41 19.57
CA ARG A 71 -11.87 8.32 18.34
C ARG A 71 -11.31 6.90 18.22
N GLN A 72 -11.40 6.31 17.04
CA GLN A 72 -10.90 4.96 16.78
C GLN A 72 -9.87 4.97 15.66
N VAL A 73 -8.78 4.25 15.89
CA VAL A 73 -7.76 3.96 14.89
C VAL A 73 -7.95 2.50 14.49
N VAL A 74 -8.15 2.27 13.19
CA VAL A 74 -8.27 0.91 12.63
C VAL A 74 -6.99 0.62 11.86
N ASP A 75 -6.11 -0.15 12.47
CA ASP A 75 -4.88 -0.62 11.83
C ASP A 75 -5.11 -1.99 11.19
N LEU A 76 -4.74 -2.12 9.92
CA LEU A 76 -4.68 -3.41 9.24
C LEU A 76 -3.27 -3.99 9.42
N PRO A 77 -3.14 -5.24 9.92
CA PRO A 77 -1.83 -5.87 10.01
C PRO A 77 -1.22 -6.00 8.61
N PRO A 78 0.13 -6.02 8.50
CA PRO A 78 0.80 -6.23 7.22
C PRO A 78 0.29 -7.51 6.52
N LEU A 79 -0.30 -7.34 5.34
CA LEU A 79 -0.78 -8.46 4.51
C LEU A 79 0.40 -9.04 3.74
N ALA A 80 0.73 -10.31 4.00
CA ALA A 80 1.68 -11.06 3.19
C ALA A 80 0.96 -11.73 2.01
N PRO A 81 1.51 -11.69 0.78
CA PRO A 81 0.93 -12.41 -0.34
C PRO A 81 1.06 -13.92 -0.11
N GLN A 82 -0.04 -14.66 -0.31
CA GLN A 82 0.03 -16.11 -0.43
C GLN A 82 0.62 -16.47 -1.80
N VAL A 83 1.74 -17.19 -1.80
CA VAL A 83 2.39 -17.64 -3.04
C VAL A 83 2.21 -19.15 -3.17
N VAL A 84 1.63 -19.59 -4.29
CA VAL A 84 1.48 -21.00 -4.65
C VAL A 84 2.30 -21.27 -5.91
N GLU A 85 3.31 -22.13 -5.80
CA GLU A 85 4.13 -22.57 -6.95
C GLU A 85 3.51 -23.81 -7.61
N HIS A 86 3.20 -23.71 -8.90
CA HIS A 86 2.74 -24.85 -9.70
C HIS A 86 3.89 -25.40 -10.56
N ARG A 87 4.39 -26.60 -10.23
CA ARG A 87 5.43 -27.29 -11.02
C ARG A 87 4.81 -28.27 -12.01
N LEU A 88 5.00 -27.99 -13.30
CA LEU A 88 4.53 -28.86 -14.38
C LEU A 88 5.67 -29.80 -14.80
N VAL A 89 5.63 -31.02 -14.29
CA VAL A 89 6.67 -32.04 -14.54
C VAL A 89 6.49 -32.67 -15.92
N GLU A 90 7.59 -32.93 -16.60
CA GLU A 90 7.66 -33.78 -17.80
C GLU A 90 8.39 -35.08 -17.47
N ARG A 91 7.91 -36.19 -18.01
CA ARG A 91 8.51 -37.52 -17.85
C ARG A 91 8.61 -38.22 -19.20
N GLU A 92 9.61 -39.07 -19.35
CA GLU A 92 9.85 -39.87 -20.55
C GLU A 92 9.46 -41.34 -20.29
N CYS A 93 8.73 -41.99 -21.20
CA CYS A 93 8.46 -43.43 -21.08
C CYS A 93 9.72 -44.22 -21.39
N ALA A 94 10.15 -45.07 -20.46
CA ALA A 94 11.23 -46.03 -20.70
C ALA A 94 10.92 -47.02 -21.84
N CYS A 95 9.63 -47.24 -22.13
CA CYS A 95 9.14 -48.19 -23.11
C CYS A 95 9.27 -47.74 -24.57
N CYS A 96 9.04 -46.46 -24.84
CA CYS A 96 8.89 -45.92 -26.20
C CYS A 96 9.52 -44.53 -26.39
N GLY A 97 10.12 -43.96 -25.34
CA GLY A 97 10.76 -42.63 -25.37
C GLY A 97 9.80 -41.44 -25.40
N THR A 98 8.48 -41.67 -25.40
CA THR A 98 7.50 -40.56 -25.42
C THR A 98 7.61 -39.69 -24.18
N ARG A 99 7.71 -38.38 -24.36
CA ARG A 99 7.70 -37.39 -23.28
C ARG A 99 6.31 -36.82 -23.07
N THR A 100 5.85 -36.85 -21.82
CA THR A 100 4.53 -36.36 -21.41
C THR A 100 4.68 -35.32 -20.32
N ARG A 101 4.14 -34.13 -20.55
CA ARG A 101 4.15 -33.00 -19.61
C ARG A 101 2.81 -32.84 -18.90
N ALA A 102 2.85 -32.51 -17.61
CA ALA A 102 1.66 -32.18 -16.82
C ALA A 102 0.95 -30.92 -17.37
N VAL A 103 -0.39 -30.91 -17.28
CA VAL A 103 -1.23 -29.80 -17.75
C VAL A 103 -1.38 -28.75 -16.64
N ALA A 104 -1.33 -27.47 -17.01
CA ALA A 104 -1.57 -26.38 -16.06
C ALA A 104 -3.04 -26.40 -15.57
N PRO A 105 -3.30 -26.15 -14.27
CA PRO A 105 -4.66 -25.90 -13.81
C PRO A 105 -5.27 -24.67 -14.51
N VAL A 106 -6.59 -24.66 -14.67
CA VAL A 106 -7.31 -23.49 -15.18
C VAL A 106 -7.03 -22.29 -14.29
N GLY A 107 -6.73 -21.14 -14.90
CA GLY A 107 -6.42 -19.90 -14.18
C GLY A 107 -4.93 -19.72 -13.81
N VAL A 108 -4.08 -20.73 -13.99
CA VAL A 108 -2.62 -20.57 -13.86
C VAL A 108 -2.04 -20.19 -15.22
N ALA A 109 -1.90 -18.89 -15.47
CA ALA A 109 -1.34 -18.39 -16.73
C ALA A 109 0.13 -18.83 -16.87
N SER A 110 0.48 -19.39 -18.03
CA SER A 110 1.89 -19.60 -18.37
C SER A 110 2.57 -18.24 -18.58
N ARG A 111 3.78 -18.07 -18.06
CA ARG A 111 4.64 -16.95 -18.44
C ARG A 111 4.88 -17.06 -19.95
N SER A 112 4.28 -16.13 -20.68
CA SER A 112 4.41 -15.92 -22.12
C SER A 112 5.80 -16.29 -22.64
N SER A 113 5.88 -17.30 -23.51
CA SER A 113 7.08 -17.56 -24.31
C SER A 113 7.16 -16.50 -25.41
N THR A 114 7.56 -15.28 -25.05
CA THR A 114 7.97 -14.27 -26.04
C THR A 114 9.42 -14.56 -26.41
N GLY A 115 9.63 -14.98 -27.66
CA GLY A 115 10.96 -15.16 -28.21
C GLY A 115 11.77 -13.85 -28.21
N ARG A 116 13.05 -13.98 -27.88
CA ARG A 116 14.20 -13.20 -28.39
C ARG A 116 14.08 -11.65 -28.35
N GLY A 117 14.76 -11.00 -27.39
CA GLY A 117 15.12 -9.59 -27.53
C GLY A 117 15.51 -8.83 -26.25
N SER A 118 16.82 -8.77 -25.99
CA SER A 118 17.56 -7.83 -25.10
C SER A 118 17.21 -7.74 -23.60
N ARG A 119 18.22 -8.09 -22.80
CA ARG A 119 18.27 -8.10 -21.34
C ARG A 119 18.47 -6.68 -20.79
N ARG A 120 17.81 -6.39 -19.66
CA ARG A 120 18.50 -5.78 -18.52
C ARG A 120 17.78 -6.20 -17.23
N TRP A 121 18.36 -7.15 -16.52
CA TRP A 121 18.02 -7.43 -15.13
C TRP A 121 19.24 -7.01 -14.30
N PHE A 122 19.01 -6.14 -13.32
CA PHE A 122 19.98 -5.86 -12.27
C PHE A 122 19.95 -7.04 -11.28
N SER A 123 21.02 -7.81 -11.21
CA SER A 123 21.30 -8.69 -10.08
C SER A 123 21.93 -7.86 -8.97
N ASN A 124 21.38 -7.90 -7.75
CA ASN A 124 22.15 -7.56 -6.57
C ASN A 124 22.66 -8.86 -5.96
N SER A 125 23.97 -9.07 -6.03
CA SER A 125 24.68 -10.21 -5.45
C SER A 125 25.18 -9.81 -4.07
N THR A 126 24.56 -10.30 -3.00
CA THR A 126 25.20 -10.33 -1.69
C THR A 126 26.00 -11.62 -1.59
N ALA A 127 27.32 -11.51 -1.78
CA ALA A 127 28.26 -12.54 -1.42
C ALA A 127 28.27 -12.68 0.11
N ALA A 128 28.13 -13.92 0.58
CA ALA A 128 28.51 -14.29 1.94
C ALA A 128 30.03 -14.20 2.06
N SER A 129 30.53 -13.74 3.20
CA SER A 129 31.92 -13.94 3.60
C SER A 129 31.96 -14.21 5.10
N SER A 130 32.49 -15.40 5.40
CA SER A 130 33.22 -15.88 6.57
C SER A 130 32.61 -15.72 7.96
#